data_AF-A0A2R6CWS5-F1
#
_entry.id   AF-A0A2R6CWS5-F1
#
_cell.length_a   1.000
_cell.length_b   1.000
_cell.length_c   1.000
_cell.angle_alpha   90.00
_cell.angle_beta   90.00
_cell.angle_gamma   90.00
#
_symmetry.space_group_name_H-M   'P 1'
#
loop_
_entity.id
_entity.type
_entity.pdbx_description
1 polymer ?
#
loop_
_entity_poly.entity_id
_entity_poly.type
_entity_poly.pdbx_seq_one_letter_code
_entity_poly.pdbx_strand_id
1 'polypeptide(L)'
;MTDERDPEATLAEWEDTMQAEHADAIENPDPGETHRIEGVAQVTYRVTYEYDPETDDLTRAGEEKTGELADPELRSCSCGVRGMTPEEAREHVRAAHDARE
;
A
#
# COMPACT_ATOMS: atom_id res chain seq x y z
N MET A 1 -22.10 12.83 -33.37
CA MET A 1 -22.04 13.85 -32.32
C MET A 1 -21.07 13.33 -31.30
N THR A 2 -19.95 14.03 -31.13
CA THR A 2 -18.89 13.70 -30.17
C THR A 2 -19.52 13.68 -28.78
N ASP A 3 -19.30 12.64 -27.99
CA ASP A 3 -19.78 12.54 -26.61
C ASP A 3 -19.39 13.84 -25.88
N GLU A 4 -20.38 14.70 -25.58
CA GLU A 4 -20.23 16.01 -24.92
C GLU A 4 -19.93 15.86 -23.42
N ARG A 5 -19.48 14.68 -22.97
CA ARG A 5 -18.96 14.51 -21.63
C ARG A 5 -17.51 14.95 -21.63
N ASP A 6 -17.29 16.06 -20.94
CA ASP A 6 -15.96 16.50 -20.57
C ASP A 6 -15.27 15.34 -19.82
N PRO A 7 -14.20 14.77 -20.39
CA PRO A 7 -13.58 13.58 -19.83
C PRO A 7 -12.92 13.88 -18.48
N GLU A 8 -12.50 15.13 -18.25
CA GLU A 8 -11.91 15.56 -16.98
C GLU A 8 -12.97 15.69 -15.89
N ALA A 9 -14.17 16.19 -16.21
CA ALA A 9 -15.30 16.21 -15.29
C ALA A 9 -15.73 14.79 -14.88
N THR A 10 -15.81 13.87 -15.86
CA THR A 10 -16.16 12.47 -15.59
C THR A 10 -15.12 11.79 -14.71
N LEU A 11 -13.83 12.11 -14.89
CA LEU A 11 -12.75 11.59 -14.04
C LEU A 11 -12.86 12.12 -12.60
N ALA A 12 -13.08 13.42 -12.44
CA ALA A 12 -13.20 14.05 -11.13
C ALA A 12 -14.38 13.49 -10.32
N GLU A 13 -15.54 13.28 -10.96
CA GLU A 13 -16.71 12.66 -10.31
C GLU A 13 -16.42 11.22 -9.85
N TRP A 14 -15.67 10.47 -10.65
CA TRP A 14 -15.24 9.12 -10.30
C TRP A 14 -14.24 9.12 -9.14
N GLU A 15 -13.27 10.03 -9.14
CA GLU A 15 -12.29 10.18 -8.05
C GLU A 15 -12.96 10.56 -6.73
N ASP A 16 -13.91 11.51 -6.76
CA ASP A 16 -14.68 11.92 -5.58
C ASP A 16 -15.50 10.76 -5.01
N THR A 17 -16.17 10.00 -5.89
CA THR A 17 -16.92 8.79 -5.49
C THR A 17 -16.00 7.76 -4.83
N MET A 18 -14.84 7.48 -5.43
CA MET A 18 -13.87 6.52 -4.90
C MET A 18 -13.30 6.95 -3.55
N GLN A 19 -13.03 8.26 -3.37
CA GLN A 19 -12.56 8.80 -2.09
C GLN A 19 -13.65 8.72 -1.02
N ALA A 20 -14.91 9.02 -1.36
CA ALA A 20 -16.02 8.90 -0.44
C ALA A 20 -16.26 7.45 0.01
N GLU A 21 -16.23 6.49 -0.92
CA GLU A 21 -16.35 5.06 -0.59
C GLU A 21 -15.18 4.58 0.29
N HIS A 22 -13.96 5.11 0.04
CA HIS A 22 -12.80 4.80 0.88
C HIS A 22 -12.97 5.31 2.31
N ALA A 23 -13.39 6.56 2.47
CA ALA A 23 -13.64 7.16 3.77
C ALA A 23 -14.73 6.39 4.54
N ASP A 24 -15.84 6.06 3.89
CA ASP A 24 -16.92 5.29 4.50
C ASP A 24 -16.44 3.92 4.99
N ALA A 25 -15.63 3.21 4.19
CA ALA A 25 -15.08 1.92 4.61
C ALA A 25 -14.08 2.00 5.78
N ILE A 26 -13.41 3.15 5.95
CA ILE A 26 -12.56 3.44 7.11
C ILE A 26 -13.43 3.66 8.36
N GLU A 27 -14.46 4.50 8.25
CA GLU A 27 -15.32 4.92 9.36
C GLU A 27 -16.30 3.83 9.81
N ASN A 28 -16.75 2.99 8.87
CA ASN A 28 -17.78 1.97 9.09
C ASN A 28 -17.30 0.54 8.74
N PRO A 29 -16.28 0.01 9.46
CA PRO A 29 -15.78 -1.35 9.23
C PRO A 29 -16.78 -2.44 9.61
N ASP A 30 -16.77 -3.57 8.90
CA ASP A 30 -17.59 -4.74 9.24
C ASP A 30 -17.16 -5.33 10.62
N PRO A 31 -18.04 -5.35 11.63
CA PRO A 31 -17.70 -5.83 12.97
C PRO A 31 -17.45 -7.35 13.05
N GLY A 32 -17.90 -8.11 12.05
CA GLY A 32 -17.73 -9.56 11.96
C GLY A 32 -16.37 -9.98 11.40
N GLU A 33 -15.62 -9.08 10.79
CA GLU A 33 -14.33 -9.37 10.20
C GLU A 33 -13.16 -9.26 11.20
N THR A 34 -12.06 -9.95 10.88
CA THR A 34 -10.81 -9.75 11.61
C THR A 34 -10.08 -8.56 11.02
N HIS A 35 -9.76 -7.57 11.88
CA HIS A 35 -9.09 -6.34 11.48
C HIS A 35 -7.61 -6.37 11.89
N ARG A 36 -6.73 -6.74 10.94
CA ARG A 36 -5.28 -6.71 11.09
C ARG A 36 -4.68 -5.73 10.08
N ILE A 37 -3.87 -4.80 10.56
CA ILE A 37 -3.18 -3.83 9.72
C ILE A 37 -1.83 -4.39 9.26
N GLU A 38 -1.57 -4.27 7.96
CA GLU A 38 -0.35 -4.71 7.29
C GLU A 38 0.25 -3.55 6.48
N GLY A 39 1.57 -3.40 6.60
CA GLY A 39 2.39 -2.51 5.79
C GLY A 39 3.53 -3.29 5.16
N VAL A 40 3.81 -3.06 3.88
CA VAL A 40 4.90 -3.70 3.15
C VAL A 40 6.05 -2.70 2.97
N ALA A 41 7.20 -3.00 3.56
CA ALA A 41 8.44 -2.23 3.38
C ALA A 41 9.50 -3.09 2.68
N GLN A 42 10.27 -2.47 1.80
CA GLN A 42 11.36 -3.13 1.07
C GLN A 42 12.68 -2.44 1.39
N VAL A 43 13.73 -3.23 1.58
CA VAL A 43 15.10 -2.73 1.77
C VAL A 43 15.89 -2.99 0.51
N THR A 44 16.47 -1.95 -0.06
CA THR A 44 17.25 -2.05 -1.28
C THR A 44 18.70 -2.42 -0.99
N TYR A 45 19.19 -3.42 -1.70
CA TYR A 45 20.59 -3.82 -1.71
C TYR A 45 21.17 -3.64 -3.10
N ARG A 46 22.38 -3.10 -3.18
CA ARG A 46 23.22 -3.13 -4.38
C ARG A 46 24.14 -4.33 -4.28
N VAL A 47 24.15 -5.17 -5.30
CA VAL A 47 24.98 -6.38 -5.36
C VAL A 47 25.93 -6.25 -6.55
N THR A 48 27.21 -6.52 -6.32
CA THR A 48 28.23 -6.53 -7.36
C THR A 48 28.70 -7.95 -7.62
N TYR A 49 29.14 -8.19 -8.86
CA TYR A 49 29.60 -9.50 -9.31
C TYR A 49 30.93 -9.35 -10.05
N GLU A 50 31.78 -10.37 -9.90
CA GLU A 50 33.07 -10.49 -10.56
C GLU A 50 33.09 -11.76 -11.41
N TYR A 51 33.63 -11.63 -12.63
CA TYR A 51 33.74 -12.74 -13.57
C TYR A 51 35.07 -13.46 -13.37
N ASP A 52 35.00 -14.78 -13.19
CA ASP A 52 36.16 -15.67 -13.13
C ASP A 52 36.36 -16.35 -14.49
N PRO A 53 37.43 -16.01 -15.24
CA PRO A 53 37.69 -16.59 -16.56
C PRO A 53 38.23 -18.03 -16.50
N GLU A 54 38.72 -18.50 -15.35
CA GLU A 54 39.25 -19.86 -15.19
C GLU A 54 38.11 -20.86 -15.07
N THR A 55 37.00 -20.47 -14.43
CA THR A 55 35.80 -21.28 -14.26
C THR A 55 34.64 -20.89 -15.17
N ASP A 56 34.78 -19.82 -15.96
CA ASP A 56 33.71 -19.24 -16.80
C ASP A 56 32.43 -18.94 -15.99
N ASP A 57 32.59 -18.36 -14.80
CA ASP A 57 31.51 -18.14 -13.84
C ASP A 57 31.45 -16.68 -13.37
N LEU A 58 30.27 -16.23 -12.95
CA LEU A 58 30.05 -14.89 -12.42
C LEU A 58 29.70 -14.99 -10.92
N THR A 59 30.67 -14.69 -10.08
CA THR A 59 30.54 -14.83 -8.62
C THR A 59 30.15 -13.52 -7.96
N ARG A 60 29.39 -13.59 -6.86
CA ARG A 60 29.03 -12.39 -6.10
C ARG A 60 30.27 -11.85 -5.38
N ALA A 61 30.64 -10.62 -5.71
CA ALA A 61 31.81 -9.93 -5.17
C ALA A 61 31.49 -9.04 -3.97
N GLY A 62 30.25 -8.55 -3.89
CA GLY A 62 29.86 -7.66 -2.81
C GLY A 62 28.36 -7.46 -2.71
N GLU A 63 27.95 -7.02 -1.52
CA GLU A 63 26.61 -6.53 -1.24
C GLU A 63 26.71 -5.27 -0.38
N GLU A 64 25.93 -4.25 -0.71
CA GLU A 64 25.81 -3.01 0.03
C GLU A 64 24.34 -2.70 0.25
N LYS A 65 23.94 -2.48 1.50
CA LYS A 65 22.60 -1.98 1.82
C LYS A 65 22.54 -0.50 1.43
N THR A 66 21.72 -0.16 0.43
CA THR A 66 21.59 1.23 -0.05
C THR A 66 20.33 1.94 0.41
N GLY A 67 19.40 1.22 1.05
CA GLY A 67 18.18 1.78 1.62
C GLY A 67 18.02 1.39 3.09
N GLU A 68 17.30 2.18 3.86
CA GLU A 68 16.92 1.84 5.23
C GLU A 68 15.52 1.23 5.27
N LEU A 69 15.24 0.46 6.32
CA LEU A 69 13.89 -0.01 6.56
C LEU A 69 13.08 1.18 7.10
N ALA A 70 12.09 1.63 6.34
CA ALA A 70 11.16 2.67 6.75
C ALA A 70 9.74 2.09 6.75
N ASP A 71 8.92 2.53 7.70
CA ASP A 71 7.50 2.21 7.68
C ASP A 71 6.85 2.76 6.41
N PRO A 72 5.98 1.99 5.74
CA PRO A 72 5.31 2.45 4.54
C PRO A 72 4.30 3.56 4.89
N GLU A 73 4.18 4.51 3.98
CA GLU A 73 3.21 5.61 4.08
C GLU A 73 1.77 5.10 4.02
N LEU A 74 1.55 3.98 3.32
CA LEU A 74 0.23 3.38 3.14
C LEU A 74 0.18 1.97 3.73
N ARG A 75 -0.96 1.66 4.34
CA ARG A 75 -1.25 0.41 5.02
C ARG A 75 -2.56 -0.18 4.49
N SER A 76 -2.78 -1.45 4.79
CA SER A 76 -3.98 -2.18 4.41
C SER A 76 -4.51 -2.98 5.58
N CYS A 77 -5.82 -3.18 5.63
CA CYS A 77 -6.48 -4.06 6.58
C CYS A 77 -6.85 -5.39 5.90
N SER A 78 -6.84 -6.47 6.67
CA SER A 78 -7.30 -7.78 6.22
C SER A 78 -8.77 -7.84 5.80
N CYS A 79 -9.61 -6.88 6.22
CA CYS A 79 -11.00 -6.71 5.75
C CYS A 79 -11.10 -6.18 4.30
N GLY A 80 -9.98 -5.83 3.67
CA GLY A 80 -9.94 -5.39 2.27
C GLY A 80 -9.77 -3.89 2.06
N VAL A 81 -9.87 -3.06 3.10
CA VAL A 81 -9.54 -1.63 3.03
C VAL A 81 -8.03 -1.46 2.79
N ARG A 82 -7.65 -0.69 1.77
CA ARG A 82 -6.25 -0.51 1.34
C ARG A 82 -5.96 0.97 1.11
N GLY A 83 -4.68 1.34 1.20
CA GLY A 83 -4.27 2.72 0.91
C GLY A 83 -4.48 3.68 2.08
N MET A 84 -4.58 3.16 3.30
CA MET A 84 -4.76 4.00 4.48
C MET A 84 -3.43 4.59 4.92
N THR A 85 -3.42 5.89 5.19
CA THR A 85 -2.36 6.54 5.96
C THR A 85 -2.27 5.97 7.38
N PRO A 86 -1.20 6.29 8.14
CA PRO A 86 -1.07 5.83 9.51
C PRO A 86 -2.23 6.24 10.43
N GLU A 87 -2.81 7.41 10.19
CA GLU A 87 -3.91 7.98 10.97
C GLU A 87 -5.24 7.30 10.60
N GLU A 88 -5.51 7.12 9.31
CA GLU A 88 -6.70 6.39 8.82
C GLU A 88 -6.70 4.92 9.28
N ALA A 89 -5.54 4.25 9.22
CA ALA A 89 -5.42 2.88 9.71
C ALA A 89 -5.73 2.77 11.21
N ARG A 90 -5.34 3.77 12.00
CA ARG A 90 -5.68 3.84 13.43
C ARG A 90 -7.17 4.06 13.63
N GLU A 91 -7.77 4.98 12.87
CA GLU A 91 -9.19 5.28 12.93
C GLU A 91 -10.04 4.05 12.61
N HIS A 92 -9.70 3.35 11.54
CA HIS A 92 -10.36 2.12 11.12
C HIS A 92 -10.36 1.05 12.22
N VAL A 93 -9.20 0.79 12.85
CA VAL A 93 -9.12 -0.21 13.93
C VAL A 93 -9.90 0.22 15.17
N ARG A 94 -9.93 1.52 15.48
CA ARG A 94 -10.76 2.05 16.57
C ARG A 94 -12.25 1.84 16.26
N ALA A 95 -12.71 2.23 15.07
CA ALA A 95 -14.09 2.03 14.67
C ALA A 95 -14.48 0.54 14.69
N ALA A 96 -13.59 -0.34 14.25
CA ALA A 96 -13.80 -1.79 14.30
C ALA A 96 -13.83 -2.34 15.74
N HIS A 97 -13.11 -1.74 16.67
CA HIS A 97 -13.18 -2.10 18.08
C HIS A 97 -14.53 -1.65 18.68
N ASP A 98 -14.90 -0.39 18.47
CA ASP A 98 -16.12 0.21 19.01
C ASP A 98 -17.38 -0.46 18.44
N ALA A 99 -17.35 -0.89 17.17
CA ALA A 99 -18.46 -1.60 16.53
C ALA A 99 -18.70 -3.03 17.05
N ARG A 100 -17.76 -3.58 17.83
CA ARG A 100 -17.87 -4.92 18.44
C ARG A 100 -18.41 -4.88 19.88
N GLU A 101 -18.50 -3.70 20.49
CA GLU A 101 -19.06 -3.47 21.82
C GLU A 101 -20.59 -3.31 21.76
#